data_AF-T0R468-F1
#
_entry.id   AF-T0R468-F1
#
_cell.length_a   1.000
_cell.length_b   1.000
_cell.length_c   1.000
_cell.angle_alpha   90.00
_cell.angle_beta   90.00
_cell.angle_gamma   90.00
#
_symmetry.space_group_name_H-M   'P 1'
#
loop_
_entity.id
_entity.type
_entity.pdbx_description
1 polymer ?
#
loop_
_entity_poly.entity_id
_entity_poly.type
_entity_poly.pdbx_seq_one_letter_code
_entity_poly.pdbx_strand_id
1 'polypeptide(L)'
;MNPSEAFFVDLLDLSSFDYSVQWSSQETEILETLLQPVDKSSPQSADEHASSLPPSKVKHNLALKRYRKKKRDEMQQLKEAASELELRLLQLQTAKAASDSLHPPTKWQQLAVNERQLEKQAWAENENLRKLVKEHMITAQMFAHVLEKTWEQTQSAAFLDAPNDKWQQLILVTNPALRLRAMHQILDRENFRCQDAFIEARLIDVNDEFQKHIAKFHHHSAHEFHTIVHRRTRLQLRCVVEGTWNVIRGTAGGIPNMNRSCKELIDIDADTSYVTGWFDHPLGKFQRRVLCKRYYDTQDAKTATKCIIVCRSIDDDEQSPYDPSTPYSNEVSWHLLEANDDGADFKYFQKFRPSQWTTTLTAHWEKTLEQASHVMRRAVNQYIDGYRLEAVEVKEIGA
;
A
#
# COMPACT_ATOMS: atom_id res chain seq x y z
N MET A 1 -31.19 21.32 6.38
CA MET A 1 -30.82 19.95 6.81
C MET A 1 -31.29 19.01 5.74
N ASN A 2 -30.35 18.40 5.03
CA ASN A 2 -30.65 17.49 3.94
C ASN A 2 -31.17 16.16 4.51
N PRO A 3 -32.19 15.52 3.91
CA PRO A 3 -32.69 14.21 4.36
C PRO A 3 -31.64 13.10 4.26
N SER A 4 -30.58 13.30 3.47
CA SER A 4 -29.42 12.42 3.41
C SER A 4 -28.49 12.55 4.62
N GLU A 5 -28.36 13.72 5.25
CA GLU A 5 -27.50 13.92 6.42
C GLU A 5 -28.08 13.25 7.68
N ALA A 6 -29.42 13.24 7.82
CA ALA A 6 -30.09 12.55 8.92
C ALA A 6 -29.87 11.03 8.88
N PHE A 7 -29.78 10.44 7.68
CA PHE A 7 -29.56 9.00 7.52
C PHE A 7 -28.13 8.57 7.88
N PHE A 8 -27.13 9.45 7.70
CA PHE A 8 -25.74 9.15 8.04
C PHE A 8 -25.43 9.31 9.54
N VAL A 9 -26.11 10.23 10.23
CA VAL A 9 -26.00 10.35 11.69
C VAL A 9 -26.63 9.13 12.39
N ASP A 10 -27.73 8.59 11.85
CA ASP A 10 -28.38 7.38 12.35
C ASP A 10 -27.51 6.11 12.18
N LEU A 11 -26.68 6.05 11.13
CA LEU A 11 -25.78 4.92 10.87
C LEU A 11 -24.53 4.91 11.78
N LEU A 12 -24.17 6.06 12.36
CA LEU A 12 -22.99 6.22 13.24
C LEU A 12 -23.33 6.12 14.73
N ASP A 13 -24.61 6.05 15.09
CA ASP A 13 -25.02 5.74 16.45
C ASP A 13 -24.88 4.24 16.73
N LEU A 14 -23.68 3.83 17.14
CA LEU A 14 -23.37 2.44 17.52
C LEU A 14 -24.16 1.96 18.75
N SER A 15 -24.94 2.83 19.41
CA SER A 15 -25.86 2.46 20.49
C SER A 15 -27.28 2.12 20.00
N SER A 16 -27.61 2.40 18.74
CA SER A 16 -28.91 2.08 18.13
C SER A 16 -28.95 0.69 17.46
N PHE A 17 -27.78 0.07 17.25
CA PHE A 17 -27.69 -1.31 16.80
C PHE A 17 -27.98 -2.25 17.97
N ASP A 18 -29.27 -2.52 18.18
CA ASP A 18 -29.71 -3.65 18.98
C ASP A 18 -29.20 -4.93 18.29
N TYR A 19 -28.07 -5.47 18.78
CA TYR A 19 -27.55 -6.77 18.38
C TYR A 19 -28.44 -7.94 18.87
N SER A 20 -29.70 -7.65 19.24
CA SER A 20 -30.71 -8.69 19.27
C SER A 20 -30.87 -9.19 17.84
N VAL A 21 -30.54 -10.46 17.62
CA VAL A 21 -30.97 -11.18 16.42
C VAL A 21 -32.50 -11.14 16.47
N GLN A 22 -33.11 -10.14 15.82
CA GLN A 22 -34.55 -10.08 15.69
C GLN A 22 -34.94 -11.11 14.64
N TRP A 23 -34.99 -12.35 15.09
CA TRP A 23 -35.63 -13.44 14.39
C TRP A 23 -37.02 -12.95 13.99
N SER A 24 -37.35 -13.04 12.70
CA SER A 24 -38.71 -12.74 12.27
C SER A 24 -39.68 -13.65 13.05
N SER A 25 -40.93 -13.22 13.23
CA SER A 25 -41.94 -14.03 13.93
C SER A 25 -42.09 -15.43 13.35
N GLN A 26 -41.77 -15.61 12.06
CA GLN A 26 -41.70 -16.92 11.40
C GLN A 26 -40.46 -17.70 11.79
N GLU A 27 -39.30 -17.07 11.94
CA GLU A 27 -38.07 -17.78 12.30
C GLU A 27 -38.00 -18.11 13.80
N THR A 28 -38.58 -17.30 14.69
CA THR A 28 -38.78 -17.66 16.10
C THR A 28 -39.73 -18.85 16.23
N GLU A 29 -40.83 -18.87 15.48
CA GLU A 29 -41.78 -19.99 15.45
C GLU A 29 -41.12 -21.28 14.89
N ILE A 30 -40.24 -21.14 13.89
CA ILE A 30 -39.43 -22.24 13.37
C ILE A 30 -38.44 -22.77 14.43
N LEU A 31 -37.78 -21.88 15.17
CA LEU A 31 -36.84 -22.23 16.24
C LEU A 31 -37.51 -22.89 17.44
N GLU A 32 -38.63 -22.34 17.92
CA GLU A 32 -39.42 -22.92 19.01
C GLU A 32 -39.92 -24.33 18.64
N THR A 33 -40.29 -24.53 17.37
CA THR A 33 -40.71 -25.86 16.89
C THR A 33 -39.54 -26.84 16.74
N LEU A 34 -38.32 -26.35 16.51
CA LEU A 34 -37.11 -27.19 16.40
C LEU A 34 -36.55 -27.59 17.77
N LEU A 35 -36.80 -26.78 18.81
CA LEU A 35 -36.29 -26.98 20.16
C LEU A 35 -37.20 -27.81 21.07
N GLN A 36 -38.42 -28.15 20.65
CA GLN A 36 -39.29 -29.05 21.42
C GLN A 36 -38.70 -30.47 21.49
N PRO A 37 -38.35 -30.97 22.70
CA PRO A 37 -37.95 -32.36 22.88
C PRO A 37 -39.15 -33.26 22.59
N VAL A 38 -38.91 -34.33 21.84
CA VAL A 38 -39.87 -35.41 21.66
C VAL A 38 -39.96 -36.19 22.96
N ASP A 39 -40.83 -35.77 23.88
CA ASP A 39 -41.21 -36.60 25.03
C ASP A 39 -42.73 -36.76 25.13
N LYS A 40 -43.14 -37.98 24.74
CA LYS A 40 -44.30 -38.75 25.21
C LYS A 40 -45.63 -38.01 25.38
N SER A 41 -46.41 -37.96 24.30
CA SER A 41 -47.85 -38.15 24.42
C SER A 41 -48.41 -38.95 23.23
N SER A 42 -49.26 -39.91 23.58
CA SER A 42 -49.92 -40.90 22.74
C SER A 42 -50.72 -40.32 21.55
N PRO A 43 -51.00 -41.14 20.52
CA PRO A 43 -51.68 -40.73 19.31
C PRO A 43 -53.21 -40.74 19.50
N GLN A 44 -53.79 -39.75 20.19
CA GLN A 44 -55.25 -39.56 20.18
C GLN A 44 -55.56 -38.07 20.26
N SER A 45 -56.13 -37.52 19.18
CA SER A 45 -56.74 -36.17 18.99
C SER A 45 -56.12 -35.33 17.87
N ALA A 46 -56.14 -35.84 16.63
CA ALA A 46 -55.70 -35.08 15.45
C ALA A 46 -56.77 -34.97 14.34
N ASP A 47 -58.06 -35.09 14.67
CA ASP A 47 -59.14 -35.05 13.66
C ASP A 47 -60.18 -33.92 13.81
N GLU A 48 -60.10 -33.02 14.79
CA GLU A 48 -61.19 -32.03 15.01
C GLU A 48 -60.84 -30.53 14.84
N HIS A 49 -59.64 -30.15 14.40
CA HIS A 49 -59.29 -28.74 14.20
C HIS A 49 -58.73 -28.38 12.82
N ALA A 50 -59.19 -29.05 11.76
CA ALA A 50 -58.83 -28.74 10.38
C ALA A 50 -59.69 -27.63 9.71
N SER A 51 -60.64 -27.01 10.41
CA SER A 51 -61.70 -26.20 9.77
C SER A 51 -61.61 -24.67 9.94
N SER A 52 -60.51 -24.08 10.42
CA SER A 52 -60.47 -22.61 10.64
C SER A 52 -59.15 -21.87 10.36
N LEU A 53 -58.32 -22.33 9.40
CA LEU A 53 -57.13 -21.59 8.96
C LEU A 53 -57.23 -21.17 7.47
N PRO A 54 -56.80 -19.94 7.11
CA PRO A 54 -56.86 -19.45 5.73
C PRO A 54 -56.04 -20.33 4.77
N PRO A 55 -56.49 -20.54 3.52
CA PRO A 55 -55.92 -21.53 2.59
C PRO A 55 -54.44 -21.30 2.25
N SER A 56 -53.92 -20.08 2.44
CA SER A 56 -52.50 -19.74 2.28
C SER A 56 -51.61 -20.33 3.39
N LYS A 57 -52.09 -20.32 4.66
CA LYS A 57 -51.35 -20.88 5.81
C LYS A 57 -51.32 -22.40 5.79
N VAL A 58 -52.35 -23.05 5.23
CA VAL A 58 -52.37 -24.51 5.02
C VAL A 58 -51.33 -24.93 3.96
N LYS A 59 -51.23 -24.20 2.84
CA LYS A 59 -50.21 -24.44 1.81
C LYS A 59 -48.78 -24.21 2.34
N HIS A 60 -48.57 -23.16 3.13
CA HIS A 60 -47.28 -22.87 3.75
C HIS A 60 -46.86 -23.97 4.75
N ASN A 61 -47.78 -24.39 5.63
CA ASN A 61 -47.54 -25.49 6.56
C ASN A 61 -47.24 -26.82 5.85
N LEU A 62 -47.90 -27.08 4.73
CA LEU A 62 -47.68 -28.29 3.93
C LEU A 62 -46.32 -28.24 3.20
N ALA A 63 -45.90 -27.07 2.72
CA ALA A 63 -44.57 -26.84 2.17
C ALA A 63 -43.46 -27.01 3.23
N LEU A 64 -43.66 -26.46 4.44
CA LEU A 64 -42.74 -26.62 5.56
C LEU A 64 -42.62 -28.09 6.01
N LYS A 65 -43.73 -28.82 6.06
CA LYS A 65 -43.75 -30.27 6.33
C LYS A 65 -42.99 -31.07 5.26
N ARG A 66 -43.16 -30.73 3.97
CA ARG A 66 -42.40 -31.35 2.87
C ARG A 66 -40.90 -31.05 2.96
N TYR A 67 -40.54 -29.81 3.30
CA TYR A 67 -39.15 -29.40 3.51
C TYR A 67 -38.51 -30.15 4.69
N ARG A 68 -39.21 -30.24 5.85
CA ARG A 68 -38.77 -31.02 7.02
C ARG A 68 -38.57 -32.50 6.69
N LYS A 69 -39.47 -33.08 5.90
CA LYS A 69 -39.34 -34.47 5.44
C LYS A 69 -38.12 -34.63 4.54
N LYS A 70 -37.96 -33.77 3.52
CA LYS A 70 -36.80 -33.80 2.62
C LYS A 70 -35.46 -33.68 3.36
N LYS A 71 -35.36 -32.76 4.34
CA LYS A 71 -34.14 -32.60 5.15
C LYS A 71 -33.85 -33.80 6.05
N ARG A 72 -34.87 -34.46 6.59
CA ARG A 72 -34.71 -35.72 7.32
C ARG A 72 -34.27 -36.85 6.42
N ASP A 73 -34.86 -36.97 5.23
CA ASP A 73 -34.50 -37.98 4.25
C ASP A 73 -33.05 -37.76 3.76
N GLU A 74 -32.64 -36.51 3.49
CA GLU A 74 -31.25 -36.15 3.14
C GLU A 74 -30.26 -36.51 4.28
N MET A 75 -30.60 -36.20 5.53
CA MET A 75 -29.75 -36.54 6.68
C MET A 75 -29.63 -38.06 6.85
N GLN A 76 -30.71 -38.80 6.64
CA GLN A 76 -30.69 -40.25 6.72
C GLN A 76 -29.85 -40.86 5.60
N GLN A 77 -29.98 -40.37 4.36
CA GLN A 77 -29.14 -40.77 3.24
C GLN A 77 -27.66 -40.49 3.50
N LEU A 78 -27.32 -39.34 4.10
CA LEU A 78 -25.94 -39.02 4.45
C LEU A 78 -25.39 -39.95 5.54
N LYS A 79 -26.21 -40.34 6.51
CA LYS A 79 -25.81 -41.31 7.55
C LYS A 79 -25.61 -42.72 6.98
N GLU A 80 -26.47 -43.14 6.07
CA GLU A 80 -26.35 -44.42 5.36
C GLU A 80 -25.12 -44.44 4.44
N ALA A 81 -24.85 -43.35 3.73
CA ALA A 81 -23.64 -43.21 2.92
C ALA A 81 -22.36 -43.18 3.78
N ALA A 82 -22.39 -42.52 4.95
CA ALA A 82 -21.26 -42.50 5.87
C ALA A 82 -20.96 -43.90 6.41
N SER A 83 -21.98 -44.66 6.83
CA SER A 83 -21.79 -46.03 7.33
C SER A 83 -21.30 -46.99 6.23
N GLU A 84 -21.78 -46.83 4.98
CA GLU A 84 -21.28 -47.58 3.84
C GLU A 84 -19.79 -47.29 3.56
N LEU A 85 -19.39 -46.00 3.63
CA LEU A 85 -18.01 -45.59 3.42
C LEU A 85 -17.09 -46.07 4.55
N GLU A 86 -17.55 -46.05 5.80
CA GLU A 86 -16.82 -46.61 6.95
C GLU A 86 -16.61 -48.12 6.78
N LEU A 87 -17.64 -48.84 6.34
CA LEU A 87 -17.55 -50.27 6.08
C LEU A 87 -16.56 -50.58 4.95
N ARG A 88 -16.61 -49.80 3.85
CA ARG A 88 -15.61 -49.92 2.76
C ARG A 88 -14.20 -49.60 3.23
N LEU A 89 -14.01 -48.60 4.10
CA LEU A 89 -12.71 -48.29 4.68
C LEU A 89 -12.17 -49.47 5.50
N LEU A 90 -13.00 -50.08 6.34
CA LEU A 90 -12.63 -51.26 7.13
C LEU A 90 -12.26 -52.45 6.23
N GLN A 91 -12.99 -52.67 5.13
CA GLN A 91 -12.65 -53.71 4.15
C GLN A 91 -11.30 -53.45 3.48
N LEU A 92 -11.03 -52.21 3.09
CA LEU A 92 -9.75 -51.83 2.47
C LEU A 92 -8.59 -51.92 3.47
N GLN A 93 -8.81 -51.56 4.73
CA GLN A 93 -7.80 -51.69 5.79
C GLN A 93 -7.48 -53.16 6.09
N THR A 94 -8.48 -54.02 6.18
CA THR A 94 -8.28 -55.46 6.43
C THR A 94 -7.62 -56.15 5.23
N ALA A 95 -8.03 -55.82 4.00
CA ALA A 95 -7.38 -56.31 2.78
C ALA A 95 -5.92 -55.85 2.68
N LYS A 96 -5.63 -54.59 3.05
CA LYS A 96 -4.26 -54.07 3.11
C LYS A 96 -3.43 -54.77 4.17
N ALA A 97 -3.95 -54.97 5.38
CA ALA A 97 -3.26 -55.67 6.45
C ALA A 97 -2.95 -57.14 6.08
N ALA A 98 -3.86 -57.81 5.37
CA ALA A 98 -3.64 -59.16 4.84
C ALA A 98 -2.59 -59.19 3.71
N SER A 99 -2.54 -58.17 2.85
CA SER A 99 -1.49 -58.05 1.83
C SER A 99 -0.12 -57.75 2.44
N ASP A 100 -0.07 -56.86 3.44
CA ASP A 100 1.17 -56.44 4.10
C ASP A 100 1.77 -57.56 4.97
N SER A 101 0.96 -58.52 5.44
CA SER A 101 1.44 -59.72 6.15
C SER A 101 2.04 -60.78 5.21
N LEU A 102 1.50 -60.90 3.99
CA LEU A 102 2.03 -61.78 2.95
C LEU A 102 3.26 -61.18 2.25
N HIS A 103 3.30 -59.86 2.08
CA HIS A 103 4.38 -59.13 1.43
C HIS A 103 4.71 -57.88 2.26
N PRO A 104 5.67 -57.97 3.20
CA PRO A 104 6.03 -56.81 4.00
C PRO A 104 6.56 -55.67 3.12
N PRO A 105 6.07 -54.43 3.32
CA PRO A 105 6.43 -53.31 2.48
C PRO A 105 7.94 -53.03 2.54
N THR A 106 8.53 -52.79 1.37
CA THR A 106 9.96 -52.46 1.29
C THR A 106 10.23 -51.08 1.90
N LYS A 107 11.46 -50.85 2.39
CA LYS A 107 11.88 -49.56 2.98
C LYS A 107 11.59 -48.36 2.05
N TRP A 108 11.77 -48.54 0.74
CA TRP A 108 11.48 -47.52 -0.27
C TRP A 108 9.99 -47.25 -0.45
N GLN A 109 9.15 -48.28 -0.37
CA GLN A 109 7.71 -48.14 -0.43
C GLN A 109 7.17 -47.35 0.78
N GLN A 110 7.73 -47.60 1.97
CA GLN A 110 7.39 -46.84 3.17
C GLN A 110 7.80 -45.37 3.03
N LEU A 111 9.02 -45.09 2.54
CA LEU A 111 9.49 -43.73 2.30
C LEU A 111 8.64 -43.00 1.25
N ALA A 112 8.29 -43.65 0.14
CA ALA A 112 7.47 -43.05 -0.91
C ALA A 112 6.03 -42.74 -0.44
N VAL A 113 5.45 -43.59 0.40
CA VAL A 113 4.13 -43.33 1.01
C VAL A 113 4.19 -42.16 1.98
N ASN A 114 5.25 -42.07 2.79
CA ASN A 114 5.46 -40.97 3.73
C ASN A 114 5.66 -39.64 2.98
N GLU A 115 6.53 -39.60 1.97
CA GLU A 115 6.78 -38.41 1.15
C GLU A 115 5.49 -37.92 0.48
N ARG A 116 4.66 -38.83 -0.04
CA ARG A 116 3.36 -38.48 -0.64
C ARG A 116 2.35 -37.95 0.39
N GLN A 117 2.43 -38.40 1.64
CA GLN A 117 1.60 -37.85 2.72
C GLN A 117 2.06 -36.44 3.10
N LEU A 118 3.38 -36.22 3.21
CA LEU A 118 3.97 -34.91 3.47
C LEU A 118 3.66 -33.92 2.34
N GLU A 119 3.76 -34.33 1.08
CA GLU A 119 3.37 -33.51 -0.08
C GLU A 119 1.90 -33.08 0.01
N LYS A 120 0.98 -34.01 0.30
CA LYS A 120 -0.44 -33.70 0.45
C LYS A 120 -0.71 -32.75 1.62
N GLN A 121 -0.02 -32.93 2.74
CA GLN A 121 -0.14 -32.03 3.89
C GLN A 121 0.36 -30.64 3.54
N ALA A 122 1.52 -30.53 2.91
CA ALA A 122 2.08 -29.26 2.46
C ALA A 122 1.17 -28.56 1.43
N TRP A 123 0.52 -29.32 0.54
CA TRP A 123 -0.40 -28.77 -0.46
C TRP A 123 -1.67 -28.23 0.20
N ALA A 124 -2.26 -28.97 1.15
CA ALA A 124 -3.43 -28.53 1.92
C ALA A 124 -3.11 -27.30 2.80
N GLU A 125 -1.95 -27.29 3.44
CA GLU A 125 -1.47 -26.15 4.22
C GLU A 125 -1.27 -24.92 3.33
N ASN A 126 -0.63 -25.06 2.17
CA ASN A 126 -0.44 -23.95 1.23
C ASN A 126 -1.78 -23.42 0.71
N GLU A 127 -2.76 -24.29 0.45
CA GLU A 127 -4.11 -23.86 0.07
C GLU A 127 -4.80 -23.10 1.21
N ASN A 128 -4.68 -23.57 2.45
CA ASN A 128 -5.19 -22.86 3.64
C ASN A 128 -4.50 -21.51 3.83
N LEU A 129 -3.18 -21.45 3.73
CA LEU A 129 -2.42 -20.20 3.81
C LEU A 129 -2.84 -19.22 2.72
N ARG A 130 -3.05 -19.69 1.48
CA ARG A 130 -3.57 -18.83 0.39
C ARG A 130 -4.97 -18.32 0.66
N LYS A 131 -5.85 -19.13 1.26
CA LYS A 131 -7.20 -18.69 1.68
C LYS A 131 -7.10 -17.63 2.77
N LEU A 132 -6.30 -17.89 3.80
CA LEU A 132 -6.08 -16.97 4.92
C LEU A 132 -5.48 -15.64 4.45
N VAL A 133 -4.51 -15.68 3.53
CA VAL A 133 -3.93 -14.47 2.91
C VAL A 133 -4.99 -13.71 2.12
N LYS A 134 -5.86 -14.38 1.36
CA LYS A 134 -6.95 -13.71 0.63
C LYS A 134 -7.97 -13.08 1.57
N GLU A 135 -8.36 -13.78 2.64
CA GLU A 135 -9.29 -13.29 3.66
C GLU A 135 -8.71 -12.08 4.39
N HIS A 136 -7.47 -12.17 4.87
CA HIS A 136 -6.79 -11.06 5.52
C HIS A 136 -6.46 -9.91 4.56
N MET A 137 -6.30 -10.17 3.26
CA MET A 137 -6.13 -9.12 2.26
C MET A 137 -7.40 -8.28 2.12
N ILE A 138 -8.59 -8.89 2.16
CA ILE A 138 -9.87 -8.18 2.16
C ILE A 138 -10.04 -7.38 3.46
N THR A 139 -9.68 -7.96 4.61
CA THR A 139 -9.72 -7.26 5.90
C THR A 139 -8.75 -6.07 5.93
N ALA A 140 -7.52 -6.26 5.44
CA ALA A 140 -6.52 -5.20 5.32
C ALA A 140 -6.96 -4.11 4.34
N GLN A 141 -7.64 -4.46 3.25
CA GLN A 141 -8.28 -3.53 2.33
C GLN A 141 -9.36 -2.70 3.01
N MET A 142 -10.25 -3.33 3.77
CA MET A 142 -11.30 -2.63 4.50
C MET A 142 -10.70 -1.67 5.54
N PHE A 143 -9.67 -2.09 6.28
CA PHE A 143 -8.99 -1.20 7.22
C PHE A 143 -8.26 -0.06 6.52
N ALA A 144 -7.58 -0.32 5.41
CA ALA A 144 -6.96 0.74 4.60
C ALA A 144 -8.01 1.75 4.11
N HIS A 145 -9.17 1.28 3.64
CA HIS A 145 -10.27 2.14 3.19
C HIS A 145 -10.85 2.98 4.33
N VAL A 146 -11.07 2.38 5.50
CA VAL A 146 -11.57 3.09 6.68
C VAL A 146 -10.54 4.11 7.17
N LEU A 147 -9.26 3.79 7.15
CA LEU A 147 -8.19 4.72 7.52
C LEU A 147 -8.04 5.87 6.51
N GLU A 148 -8.13 5.59 5.22
CA GLU A 148 -8.06 6.61 4.16
C GLU A 148 -9.27 7.55 4.24
N LYS A 149 -10.47 7.00 4.38
CA LYS A 149 -11.69 7.79 4.53
C LYS A 149 -11.73 8.58 5.84
N THR A 150 -11.28 8.01 6.94
CA THR A 150 -11.17 8.74 8.22
C THR A 150 -10.06 9.79 8.16
N TRP A 151 -8.97 9.54 7.46
CA TRP A 151 -7.92 10.53 7.19
C TRP A 151 -8.44 11.70 6.35
N GLU A 152 -9.11 11.42 5.23
CA GLU A 152 -9.76 12.43 4.38
C GLU A 152 -10.80 13.25 5.16
N GLN A 153 -11.62 12.60 5.99
CA GLN A 153 -12.61 13.27 6.82
C GLN A 153 -12.00 14.10 7.95
N THR A 154 -10.92 13.62 8.59
CA THR A 154 -10.20 14.33 9.66
C THR A 154 -9.43 15.53 9.09
N GLN A 155 -8.90 15.43 7.87
CA GLN A 155 -8.29 16.54 7.15
C GLN A 155 -9.32 17.60 6.70
N SER A 156 -10.58 17.20 6.49
CA SER A 156 -11.61 18.06 5.89
C SER A 156 -12.53 18.79 6.89
N ALA A 157 -12.65 18.35 8.15
CA ALA A 157 -13.81 18.77 8.96
C ALA A 157 -13.60 19.84 10.04
N ALA A 158 -12.43 20.00 10.69
CA ALA A 158 -12.34 21.00 11.79
C ALA A 158 -10.94 21.37 12.31
N PHE A 159 -9.88 20.62 12.02
CA PHE A 159 -8.62 20.75 12.77
C PHE A 159 -7.63 21.77 12.18
N LEU A 160 -7.86 22.31 10.98
CA LEU A 160 -6.82 22.97 10.16
C LEU A 160 -7.24 24.29 9.48
N ASP A 161 -8.20 25.03 10.04
CA ASP A 161 -8.53 26.38 9.55
C ASP A 161 -7.54 27.46 10.02
N ALA A 162 -6.64 27.13 10.95
CA ALA A 162 -5.57 28.04 11.36
C ALA A 162 -4.52 28.13 10.23
N PRO A 163 -4.27 29.32 9.65
CA PRO A 163 -3.28 29.48 8.57
C PRO A 163 -1.87 29.00 8.94
N ASN A 164 -1.56 28.91 10.23
CA ASN A 164 -0.28 28.48 10.76
C ASN A 164 -0.04 26.96 10.66
N ASP A 165 -1.08 26.13 10.53
CA ASP A 165 -0.95 24.66 10.52
C ASP A 165 -1.13 24.03 9.13
N LYS A 166 -1.48 24.84 8.11
CA LYS A 166 -1.64 24.41 6.71
C LYS A 166 -0.39 23.74 6.12
N TRP A 167 0.81 24.06 6.61
CA TRP A 167 2.05 23.42 6.17
C TRP A 167 2.08 21.90 6.43
N GLN A 168 1.31 21.42 7.42
CA GLN A 168 1.21 19.99 7.72
C GLN A 168 0.58 19.21 6.56
N GLN A 169 -0.35 19.85 5.83
CA GLN A 169 -0.96 19.38 4.59
C GLN A 169 -0.16 19.75 3.35
N LEU A 170 1.09 20.22 3.50
CA LEU A 170 1.94 20.65 2.38
C LEU A 170 1.35 21.81 1.58
N ILE A 171 0.57 22.68 2.24
CA ILE A 171 -0.01 23.89 1.63
C ILE A 171 0.84 25.10 2.03
N LEU A 172 1.28 25.87 1.03
CA LEU A 172 1.98 27.13 1.25
C LEU A 172 0.99 28.30 1.23
N VAL A 173 0.93 29.03 2.35
CA VAL A 173 0.05 30.19 2.50
C VAL A 173 0.59 31.45 1.83
N THR A 174 -0.28 32.44 1.63
CA THR A 174 0.07 33.75 1.05
C THR A 174 0.91 34.62 1.99
N ASN A 175 0.74 34.49 3.31
CA ASN A 175 1.48 35.29 4.29
C ASN A 175 2.99 34.96 4.22
N PRO A 176 3.88 35.93 3.89
CA PRO A 176 5.30 35.65 3.66
C PRO A 176 6.04 35.00 4.85
N ALA A 177 5.74 35.43 6.08
CA ALA A 177 6.42 34.92 7.27
C ALA A 177 6.01 33.46 7.57
N LEU A 178 4.72 33.16 7.48
CA LEU A 178 4.20 31.80 7.65
C LEU A 178 4.65 30.89 6.51
N ARG A 179 4.70 31.41 5.29
CA ARG A 179 5.19 30.70 4.10
C ARG A 179 6.64 30.28 4.26
N LEU A 180 7.53 31.20 4.64
CA LEU A 180 8.94 30.90 4.88
C LEU A 180 9.11 29.82 5.96
N ARG A 181 8.40 29.96 7.07
CA ARG A 181 8.41 28.99 8.15
C ARG A 181 7.91 27.62 7.70
N ALA A 182 6.81 27.58 6.94
CA ALA A 182 6.23 26.37 6.37
C ALA A 182 7.23 25.63 5.48
N MET A 183 7.96 26.35 4.61
CA MET A 183 8.95 25.76 3.72
C MET A 183 10.03 24.98 4.49
N HIS A 184 10.58 25.57 5.56
CA HIS A 184 11.54 24.86 6.42
C HIS A 184 10.89 23.73 7.20
N GLN A 185 9.72 23.93 7.82
CA GLN A 185 9.05 22.91 8.61
C GLN A 185 8.68 21.66 7.81
N ILE A 186 8.24 21.83 6.57
CA ILE A 186 7.98 20.72 5.64
C ILE A 186 9.26 19.90 5.42
N LEU A 187 10.37 20.57 5.12
CA LEU A 187 11.64 19.91 4.81
C LEU A 187 12.28 19.28 6.06
N ASP A 188 12.18 19.94 7.22
CA ASP A 188 12.72 19.44 8.48
C ASP A 188 11.96 18.19 8.93
N ARG A 189 10.63 18.15 8.72
CA ARG A 189 9.79 16.98 8.97
C ARG A 189 10.22 15.78 8.11
N GLU A 190 10.47 16.01 6.82
CA GLU A 190 10.93 14.93 5.93
C GLU A 190 12.38 14.52 6.22
N ASN A 191 13.24 15.43 6.68
CA ASN A 191 14.60 15.09 7.14
C ASN A 191 14.58 14.19 8.38
N PHE A 192 13.69 14.47 9.35
CA PHE A 192 13.53 13.61 10.53
C PHE A 192 13.12 12.16 10.16
N ARG A 193 12.39 11.98 9.06
CA ARG A 193 11.96 10.67 8.54
C ARG A 193 12.99 9.98 7.64
N CYS A 194 14.15 10.60 7.41
CA CYS A 194 15.13 10.12 6.43
C CYS A 194 15.65 8.72 6.76
N GLN A 195 15.89 8.42 8.03
CA GLN A 195 16.33 7.10 8.47
C GLN A 195 15.28 6.02 8.21
N ASP A 196 14.02 6.28 8.57
CA ASP A 196 12.90 5.38 8.30
C ASP A 196 12.73 5.12 6.80
N ALA A 197 12.88 6.16 5.99
CA ALA A 197 12.81 6.06 4.53
C ALA A 197 13.92 5.16 3.96
N PHE A 198 15.15 5.27 4.47
CA PHE A 198 16.24 4.38 4.05
C PHE A 198 16.12 2.95 4.58
N ILE A 199 15.52 2.74 5.74
CA ILE A 199 15.17 1.39 6.22
C ILE A 199 14.13 0.77 5.28
N GLU A 200 13.07 1.50 4.92
CA GLU A 200 12.05 1.03 3.97
C GLU A 200 12.66 0.66 2.61
N ALA A 201 13.58 1.48 2.11
CA ALA A 201 14.27 1.26 0.85
C ALA A 201 15.39 0.21 0.92
N ARG A 202 15.70 -0.33 2.11
CA ARG A 202 16.85 -1.21 2.37
C ARG A 202 18.17 -0.61 1.90
N LEU A 203 18.37 0.68 2.18
CA LEU A 203 19.59 1.43 1.87
C LEU A 203 20.56 1.54 3.04
N ILE A 204 20.19 1.01 4.21
CA ILE A 204 21.07 0.88 5.38
C ILE A 204 22.06 -0.27 5.14
N ASP A 205 23.34 -0.02 5.43
CA ASP A 205 24.45 -0.98 5.34
C ASP A 205 24.61 -1.68 3.97
N VAL A 206 24.18 -1.01 2.90
CA VAL A 206 24.35 -1.52 1.53
C VAL A 206 25.79 -1.31 1.06
N ASN A 207 26.37 -2.38 0.50
CA ASN A 207 27.69 -2.34 -0.11
C ASN A 207 27.68 -2.33 -1.64
N ASP A 208 26.69 -2.97 -2.26
CA ASP A 208 26.65 -3.13 -3.71
C ASP A 208 25.98 -1.93 -4.39
N GLU A 209 26.47 -1.55 -5.56
CA GLU A 209 25.80 -0.55 -6.39
C GLU A 209 24.58 -1.17 -7.08
N PHE A 210 23.43 -0.50 -6.98
CA PHE A 210 22.24 -0.94 -7.67
C PHE A 210 21.29 0.22 -7.97
N GLN A 211 20.35 -0.04 -8.87
CA GLN A 211 19.18 0.79 -9.07
C GLN A 211 17.97 -0.11 -9.21
N LYS A 212 16.88 0.26 -8.54
CA LYS A 212 15.64 -0.50 -8.55
C LYS A 212 14.46 0.43 -8.68
N HIS A 213 13.47 -0.01 -9.44
CA HIS A 213 12.14 0.59 -9.49
C HIS A 213 11.13 -0.37 -8.86
N ILE A 214 10.29 0.15 -7.98
CA ILE A 214 9.20 -0.62 -7.37
C ILE A 214 7.91 0.16 -7.60
N ALA A 215 6.91 -0.47 -8.22
CA ALA A 215 5.55 0.05 -8.22
C ALA A 215 4.78 -0.58 -7.07
N LYS A 216 4.34 0.23 -6.11
CA LYS A 216 3.44 -0.19 -5.05
C LYS A 216 2.00 0.07 -5.50
N PHE A 217 1.23 -1.01 -5.61
CA PHE A 217 -0.18 -0.98 -5.96
C PHE A 217 -1.00 -0.92 -4.67
N HIS A 218 -1.64 0.22 -4.41
CA HIS A 218 -2.67 0.28 -3.36
C HIS A 218 -4.02 -0.13 -3.95
N HIS A 219 -4.84 -0.76 -3.13
CA HIS A 219 -6.12 -1.33 -3.56
C HIS A 219 -7.14 -0.29 -4.05
N HIS A 220 -6.94 1.00 -3.73
CA HIS A 220 -7.77 2.13 -4.16
C HIS A 220 -7.12 3.02 -5.23
N SER A 221 -6.48 2.41 -6.24
CA SER A 221 -5.96 3.09 -7.46
C SER A 221 -4.75 4.02 -7.28
N ALA A 222 -4.28 4.23 -6.05
CA ALA A 222 -3.14 5.07 -5.78
C ALA A 222 -1.83 4.28 -6.03
N HIS A 223 -1.35 4.18 -7.26
CA HIS A 223 -0.02 3.60 -7.51
C HIS A 223 1.08 4.57 -7.05
N GLU A 224 2.09 4.04 -6.40
CA GLU A 224 3.26 4.81 -5.96
C GLU A 224 4.50 4.20 -6.58
N PHE A 225 5.31 5.01 -7.23
CA PHE A 225 6.55 4.59 -7.86
C PHE A 225 7.72 4.95 -6.97
N HIS A 226 8.50 3.94 -6.66
CA HIS A 226 9.70 4.06 -5.87
C HIS A 226 10.91 3.95 -6.78
N THR A 227 11.83 4.89 -6.66
CA THR A 227 13.17 4.77 -7.25
C THR A 227 14.18 4.68 -6.12
N ILE A 228 14.96 3.61 -6.12
CA ILE A 228 15.97 3.33 -5.11
C ILE A 228 17.31 3.17 -5.82
N VAL A 229 18.31 3.95 -5.42
CA VAL A 229 19.65 3.90 -5.99
C VAL A 229 20.68 3.88 -4.88
N HIS A 230 21.66 2.99 -5.03
CA HIS A 230 22.95 3.09 -4.35
C HIS A 230 24.05 3.12 -5.40
N ARG A 231 24.92 4.10 -5.32
CA ARG A 231 26.02 4.32 -6.26
C ARG A 231 27.24 4.80 -5.49
N ARG A 232 28.43 4.39 -5.93
CA ARG A 232 29.70 4.98 -5.51
C ARG A 232 30.30 5.80 -6.65
N THR A 233 31.08 6.80 -6.30
CA THR A 233 31.82 7.61 -7.25
C THR A 233 33.17 7.99 -6.67
N ARG A 234 34.15 8.21 -7.54
CA ARG A 234 35.50 8.68 -7.16
C ARG A 234 35.59 10.19 -7.01
N LEU A 235 34.46 10.88 -7.16
CA LEU A 235 34.39 12.32 -7.01
C LEU A 235 34.34 12.71 -5.54
N GLN A 236 34.93 13.86 -5.24
CA GLN A 236 34.83 14.48 -3.92
C GLN A 236 33.38 14.84 -3.61
N LEU A 237 32.97 14.65 -2.34
CA LEU A 237 31.62 14.89 -1.86
C LEU A 237 31.02 16.21 -2.37
N ARG A 238 31.77 17.32 -2.27
CA ARG A 238 31.33 18.65 -2.74
C ARG A 238 30.88 18.68 -4.21
N CYS A 239 31.60 17.99 -5.10
CA CYS A 239 31.24 17.95 -6.52
C CYS A 239 29.95 17.14 -6.73
N VAL A 240 29.80 16.05 -5.98
CA VAL A 240 28.60 15.20 -6.06
C VAL A 240 27.38 15.93 -5.48
N VAL A 241 27.54 16.66 -4.37
CA VAL A 241 26.48 17.46 -3.75
C VAL A 241 26.00 18.54 -4.72
N GLU A 242 26.89 19.33 -5.30
CA GLU A 242 26.51 20.41 -6.24
C GLU A 242 25.93 19.86 -7.55
N GLY A 243 26.52 18.79 -8.10
CA GLY A 243 25.97 18.11 -9.27
C GLY A 243 24.55 17.58 -9.01
N THR A 244 24.36 16.90 -7.87
CA THR A 244 23.05 16.38 -7.44
C THR A 244 22.06 17.52 -7.22
N TRP A 245 22.47 18.61 -6.57
CA TRP A 245 21.64 19.78 -6.29
C TRP A 245 21.10 20.40 -7.58
N ASN A 246 21.93 20.54 -8.61
CA ASN A 246 21.49 21.08 -9.90
C ASN A 246 20.54 20.15 -10.66
N VAL A 247 20.76 18.83 -10.58
CA VAL A 247 19.84 17.83 -11.17
C VAL A 247 18.48 17.90 -10.48
N ILE A 248 18.45 17.92 -9.15
CA ILE A 248 17.20 17.98 -8.35
C ILE A 248 16.42 19.26 -8.64
N ARG A 249 17.10 20.40 -8.72
CA ARG A 249 16.47 21.69 -9.03
C ARG A 249 16.05 21.80 -10.50
N GLY A 250 16.45 20.87 -11.37
CA GLY A 250 16.17 20.94 -12.80
C GLY A 250 16.94 22.08 -13.49
N THR A 251 18.05 22.54 -12.89
CA THR A 251 18.94 23.58 -13.42
C THR A 251 20.11 22.98 -14.21
N ALA A 252 20.26 21.65 -14.21
CA ALA A 252 21.16 20.91 -15.10
C ALA A 252 20.68 20.93 -16.58
N GLY A 253 20.45 22.13 -17.10
CA GLY A 253 19.96 22.36 -18.46
C GLY A 253 20.99 21.98 -19.53
N GLY A 254 20.50 21.73 -20.75
CA GLY A 254 21.34 21.42 -21.91
C GLY A 254 21.74 19.95 -22.06
N ILE A 255 21.34 19.08 -21.12
CA ILE A 255 21.63 17.65 -21.18
C ILE A 255 20.41 16.91 -21.73
N PRO A 256 20.53 16.16 -22.83
CA PRO A 256 19.42 15.42 -23.38
C PRO A 256 18.92 14.37 -22.37
N ASN A 257 17.60 14.19 -22.32
CA ASN A 257 16.89 13.21 -21.49
C ASN A 257 16.90 13.48 -19.97
N MET A 258 17.19 14.71 -19.55
CA MET A 258 16.85 15.13 -18.19
C MET A 258 15.32 15.24 -18.07
N ASN A 259 14.74 14.63 -17.04
CA ASN A 259 13.28 14.58 -16.85
C ASN A 259 12.74 15.70 -15.95
N ARG A 260 13.60 16.58 -15.46
CA ARG A 260 13.23 17.73 -14.63
C ARG A 260 13.66 18.98 -15.35
N SER A 261 12.72 19.91 -15.49
CA SER A 261 13.01 21.26 -15.98
C SER A 261 12.62 22.28 -14.92
N CYS A 262 13.48 23.29 -14.75
CA CYS A 262 13.21 24.44 -13.92
C CYS A 262 12.55 25.54 -14.78
N LYS A 263 11.39 26.04 -14.33
CA LYS A 263 10.75 27.24 -14.85
C LYS A 263 11.08 28.45 -13.98
N GLU A 264 10.97 28.31 -12.67
CA GLU A 264 11.28 29.34 -11.69
C GLU A 264 12.04 28.73 -10.52
N LEU A 265 13.08 29.42 -10.06
CA LEU A 265 13.89 29.04 -8.92
C LEU A 265 13.90 30.21 -7.94
N ILE A 266 13.50 29.94 -6.70
CA ILE A 266 13.53 30.88 -5.60
C ILE A 266 14.45 30.29 -4.53
N ASP A 267 15.64 30.87 -4.37
CA ASP A 267 16.53 30.54 -3.27
C ASP A 267 16.04 31.26 -2.02
N ILE A 268 15.66 30.47 -1.01
CA ILE A 268 15.10 30.95 0.26
C ILE A 268 16.25 31.35 1.19
N ASP A 269 17.29 30.54 1.22
CA ASP A 269 18.56 30.78 1.88
C ASP A 269 19.69 30.04 1.13
N ALA A 270 20.86 29.90 1.75
CA ALA A 270 22.01 29.24 1.14
C ALA A 270 21.79 27.75 0.83
N ASP A 271 20.89 27.08 1.54
CA ASP A 271 20.71 25.62 1.48
C ASP A 271 19.29 25.18 1.16
N THR A 272 18.37 26.12 1.01
CA THR A 272 16.94 25.88 0.79
C THR A 272 16.48 26.60 -0.47
N SER A 273 15.86 25.86 -1.39
CA SER A 273 15.28 26.42 -2.61
C SER A 273 13.85 25.93 -2.82
N TYR A 274 13.01 26.78 -3.38
CA TYR A 274 11.72 26.42 -3.95
C TYR A 274 11.78 26.47 -5.47
N VAL A 275 11.38 25.38 -6.11
CA VAL A 275 11.48 25.19 -7.57
C VAL A 275 10.11 24.96 -8.15
N THR A 276 9.77 25.70 -9.21
CA THR A 276 8.63 25.39 -10.07
C THR A 276 9.11 24.96 -11.45
N GLY A 277 8.37 24.06 -12.11
CA GLY A 277 8.73 23.57 -13.43
C GLY A 277 7.94 22.35 -13.86
N TRP A 278 8.59 21.45 -14.59
CA TRP A 278 7.96 20.24 -15.10
C TRP A 278 8.75 18.98 -14.74
N PHE A 279 8.00 17.89 -14.56
CA PHE A 279 8.50 16.54 -14.42
C PHE A 279 7.99 15.68 -15.58
N ASP A 280 8.88 15.32 -16.49
CA ASP A 280 8.59 14.48 -17.67
C ASP A 280 8.78 13.00 -17.29
N HIS A 281 7.69 12.33 -16.93
CA HIS A 281 7.72 10.92 -16.53
C HIS A 281 7.13 10.04 -17.64
N PRO A 282 7.47 8.74 -17.72
CA PRO A 282 6.83 7.81 -18.66
C PRO A 282 5.30 7.72 -18.61
N LEU A 283 4.69 8.24 -17.53
CA LEU A 283 3.23 8.28 -17.34
C LEU A 283 2.59 9.59 -17.82
N GLY A 284 3.39 10.56 -18.22
CA GLY A 284 2.92 11.87 -18.61
C GLY A 284 3.83 12.98 -18.13
N LYS A 285 3.42 14.20 -18.45
CA LYS A 285 4.09 15.43 -18.07
C LYS A 285 3.34 16.06 -16.92
N PHE A 286 4.05 16.29 -15.81
CA PHE A 286 3.46 16.75 -14.56
C PHE A 286 3.98 18.12 -14.17
N GLN A 287 3.09 19.01 -13.74
CA GLN A 287 3.50 20.24 -13.07
C GLN A 287 4.29 19.88 -11.81
N ARG A 288 5.42 20.56 -11.59
CA ARG A 288 6.31 20.30 -10.48
C ARG A 288 6.48 21.56 -9.63
N ARG A 289 6.18 21.48 -8.34
CA ARG A 289 6.48 22.51 -7.33
C ARG A 289 7.11 21.83 -6.13
N VAL A 290 8.40 22.06 -5.90
CA VAL A 290 9.20 21.25 -4.99
C VAL A 290 10.12 22.10 -4.16
N LEU A 291 10.06 21.87 -2.85
CA LEU A 291 11.01 22.39 -1.88
C LEU A 291 12.22 21.46 -1.83
N CYS A 292 13.41 22.03 -1.77
CA CYS A 292 14.66 21.30 -1.65
C CYS A 292 15.48 21.92 -0.50
N LYS A 293 16.08 21.10 0.37
CA LYS A 293 17.00 21.57 1.41
C LYS A 293 18.19 20.64 1.60
N ARG A 294 19.37 21.21 1.80
CA ARG A 294 20.62 20.52 2.13
C ARG A 294 20.86 20.56 3.64
N TYR A 295 21.30 19.43 4.19
CA TYR A 295 21.66 19.28 5.60
C TYR A 295 23.06 18.69 5.66
N TYR A 296 24.03 19.50 6.07
CA TYR A 296 25.40 19.04 6.30
C TYR A 296 25.56 18.56 7.74
N ASP A 297 26.48 17.62 7.95
CA ASP A 297 26.90 17.16 9.28
C ASP A 297 27.70 18.21 10.05
N THR A 298 28.37 19.12 9.34
CA THR A 298 29.09 20.27 9.91
C THR A 298 28.53 21.60 9.43
N GLN A 299 28.78 22.68 10.17
CA GLN A 299 28.36 24.03 9.77
C GLN A 299 29.08 24.53 8.50
N ASP A 300 30.35 24.15 8.31
CA ASP A 300 31.08 24.45 7.09
C ASP A 300 30.89 23.32 6.07
N ALA A 301 30.25 23.64 4.94
CA ALA A 301 30.03 22.71 3.84
C ALA A 301 31.33 22.18 3.21
N LYS A 302 32.47 22.88 3.39
CA LYS A 302 33.77 22.45 2.86
C LYS A 302 34.40 21.32 3.68
N THR A 303 34.12 21.27 4.97
CA THR A 303 34.63 20.24 5.89
C THR A 303 33.63 19.11 6.12
N ALA A 304 32.41 19.25 5.62
CA ALA A 304 31.36 18.28 5.76
C ALA A 304 31.78 16.94 5.16
N THR A 305 31.52 15.85 5.89
CA THR A 305 31.73 14.48 5.39
C THR A 305 30.42 13.83 4.95
N LYS A 306 29.30 14.48 5.25
CA LYS A 306 27.97 13.97 4.94
C LYS A 306 27.02 15.11 4.60
N CYS A 307 26.22 14.91 3.56
CA CYS A 307 25.16 15.82 3.16
C CYS A 307 23.88 15.02 2.88
N ILE A 308 22.77 15.45 3.47
CA ILE A 308 21.44 14.94 3.16
C ILE A 308 20.71 16.01 2.35
N ILE A 309 20.22 15.65 1.16
CA ILE A 309 19.35 16.52 0.37
C ILE A 309 17.94 15.95 0.41
N VAL A 310 17.03 16.73 0.98
CA VAL A 310 15.61 16.38 1.09
C VAL A 310 14.83 17.19 0.08
N CYS A 311 13.90 16.56 -0.61
CA CYS A 311 12.96 17.24 -1.50
C CYS A 311 11.55 16.80 -1.22
N ARG A 312 10.61 17.76 -1.22
CA ARG A 312 9.19 17.48 -1.04
C ARG A 312 8.35 18.39 -1.92
N SER A 313 7.44 17.80 -2.68
CA SER A 313 6.41 18.55 -3.40
C SER A 313 5.40 19.14 -2.43
N ILE A 314 4.77 20.24 -2.85
CA ILE A 314 3.64 20.83 -2.14
C ILE A 314 2.32 20.40 -2.78
N ASP A 315 1.27 20.28 -1.97
CA ASP A 315 -0.06 19.90 -2.46
C ASP A 315 -0.83 21.12 -2.96
N ASP A 316 -0.60 22.31 -2.37
CA ASP A 316 -1.16 23.58 -2.86
C ASP A 316 -0.27 24.79 -2.52
N ASP A 317 -0.44 25.87 -3.27
CA ASP A 317 0.28 27.14 -3.11
C ASP A 317 -0.68 28.30 -3.37
N GLU A 318 -1.13 28.96 -2.30
CA GLU A 318 -2.13 30.04 -2.38
C GLU A 318 -1.63 31.23 -3.22
N GLN A 319 -0.32 31.46 -3.27
CA GLN A 319 0.28 32.55 -4.05
C GLN A 319 0.39 32.20 -5.54
N SER A 320 0.57 30.92 -5.85
CA SER A 320 0.71 30.42 -7.21
C SER A 320 0.07 29.04 -7.29
N PRO A 321 -1.25 28.93 -7.52
CA PRO A 321 -1.90 27.63 -7.56
C PRO A 321 -1.46 26.77 -8.76
N TYR A 322 -1.62 25.46 -8.67
CA TYR A 322 -1.47 24.58 -9.84
C TYR A 322 -2.51 24.91 -10.91
N ASP A 323 -2.15 24.71 -12.18
CA ASP A 323 -3.13 24.75 -13.27
C ASP A 323 -4.05 23.52 -13.16
N PRO A 324 -5.38 23.69 -12.99
CA PRO A 324 -6.30 22.56 -12.82
C PRO A 324 -6.43 21.68 -14.07
N SER A 325 -6.00 22.15 -15.24
CA SER A 325 -6.08 21.41 -16.51
C SER A 325 -4.97 20.37 -16.70
N THR A 326 -3.91 20.43 -15.88
CA THR A 326 -2.76 19.54 -16.02
C THR A 326 -2.42 18.87 -14.69
N PRO A 327 -2.09 17.56 -14.70
CA PRO A 327 -1.75 16.86 -13.47
C PRO A 327 -0.43 17.39 -12.90
N TYR A 328 -0.23 17.21 -11.60
CA TYR A 328 0.98 17.61 -10.88
C TYR A 328 1.66 16.40 -10.23
N SER A 329 2.94 16.55 -9.93
CA SER A 329 3.76 15.51 -9.30
C SER A 329 3.69 15.62 -7.78
N ASN A 330 3.20 14.57 -7.11
CA ASN A 330 3.42 14.39 -5.67
C ASN A 330 4.70 13.57 -5.49
N GLU A 331 5.78 14.20 -5.06
CA GLU A 331 7.06 13.56 -4.87
C GLU A 331 7.69 13.86 -3.50
N VAL A 332 8.39 12.88 -2.98
CA VAL A 332 9.33 13.04 -1.86
C VAL A 332 10.58 12.27 -2.19
N SER A 333 11.74 12.84 -1.89
CA SER A 333 13.01 12.17 -2.10
C SER A 333 14.05 12.53 -1.05
N TRP A 334 14.82 11.53 -0.67
CA TRP A 334 15.95 11.62 0.24
C TRP A 334 17.22 11.20 -0.50
N HIS A 335 18.24 12.04 -0.43
CA HIS A 335 19.55 11.77 -0.99
C HIS A 335 20.54 11.86 0.15
N LEU A 336 21.28 10.78 0.40
CA LEU A 336 22.35 10.74 1.36
C LEU A 336 23.66 10.60 0.60
N LEU A 337 24.50 11.62 0.75
CA LEU A 337 25.82 11.69 0.16
C LEU A 337 26.85 11.65 1.29
N GLU A 338 27.74 10.66 1.24
CA GLU A 338 28.73 10.42 2.31
C GLU A 338 30.12 10.33 1.67
N ALA A 339 31.10 11.06 2.21
CA ALA A 339 32.48 10.91 1.80
C ALA A 339 32.97 9.51 2.20
N ASN A 340 33.76 8.88 1.32
CA ASN A 340 34.45 7.63 1.61
C ASN A 340 35.94 7.79 1.23
N ASP A 341 36.78 6.80 1.57
CA ASP A 341 38.23 6.88 1.34
C ASP A 341 38.60 7.09 -0.14
N ASP A 342 37.75 6.61 -1.06
CA ASP A 342 37.98 6.61 -2.51
C ASP A 342 37.20 7.70 -3.27
N GLY A 343 36.42 8.55 -2.58
CA GLY A 343 35.45 9.48 -3.19
C GLY A 343 34.19 9.70 -2.34
N ALA A 344 33.01 9.32 -2.87
CA ALA A 344 31.73 9.47 -2.18
C ALA A 344 30.71 8.37 -2.52
N ASP A 345 29.90 8.00 -1.52
CA ASP A 345 28.72 7.16 -1.66
C ASP A 345 27.47 8.02 -1.84
N PHE A 346 26.57 7.57 -2.71
CA PHE A 346 25.31 8.21 -3.05
C PHE A 346 24.17 7.20 -2.87
N LYS A 347 23.31 7.47 -1.87
CA LYS A 347 22.08 6.71 -1.61
C LYS A 347 20.90 7.61 -1.92
N TYR A 348 19.95 7.10 -2.69
CA TYR A 348 18.79 7.85 -3.13
C TYR A 348 17.54 7.01 -3.03
N PHE A 349 16.51 7.60 -2.44
CA PHE A 349 15.18 7.05 -2.41
C PHE A 349 14.17 8.14 -2.77
N GLN A 350 13.35 7.86 -3.78
CA GLN A 350 12.22 8.71 -4.16
C GLN A 350 10.93 7.91 -4.12
N LYS A 351 9.87 8.56 -3.65
CA LYS A 351 8.48 8.15 -3.88
C LYS A 351 7.81 9.18 -4.77
N PHE A 352 7.09 8.70 -5.78
CA PHE A 352 6.37 9.52 -6.75
C PHE A 352 4.96 8.98 -6.97
N ARG A 353 3.98 9.89 -6.96
CA ARG A 353 2.59 9.65 -7.34
C ARG A 353 2.10 10.81 -8.20
N PRO A 354 1.41 10.56 -9.32
CA PRO A 354 0.70 11.62 -10.05
C PRO A 354 -0.56 12.06 -9.28
N SER A 355 -0.91 13.34 -9.33
CA SER A 355 -2.14 13.83 -8.71
C SER A 355 -3.41 13.30 -9.36
N GLN A 356 -3.34 13.02 -10.65
CA GLN A 356 -4.38 12.37 -11.43
C GLN A 356 -3.75 11.35 -12.37
N TRP A 357 -4.36 10.16 -12.46
CA TRP A 357 -3.92 9.12 -13.37
C TRP A 357 -4.39 9.43 -14.80
N THR A 358 -3.44 9.82 -15.65
CA THR A 358 -3.70 10.12 -17.06
C THR A 358 -3.67 8.90 -17.96
N THR A 359 -3.29 7.72 -17.47
CA THR A 359 -3.04 6.55 -18.33
C THR A 359 -3.46 5.25 -17.67
N THR A 360 -4.23 4.43 -18.40
CA THR A 360 -4.38 3.00 -18.12
C THR A 360 -3.04 2.32 -18.40
N LEU A 361 -2.38 1.84 -17.36
CA LEU A 361 -1.09 1.14 -17.43
C LEU A 361 -1.16 0.02 -18.48
N THR A 362 -0.52 0.23 -19.65
CA THR A 362 -0.50 -0.75 -20.75
C THR A 362 0.42 -1.90 -20.41
N ALA A 363 0.22 -3.12 -20.93
CA ALA A 363 1.03 -4.30 -20.58
C ALA A 363 2.57 -4.15 -20.73
N HIS A 364 3.06 -3.08 -21.35
CA HIS A 364 4.48 -2.79 -21.59
C HIS A 364 5.02 -1.60 -20.76
N TRP A 365 4.21 -1.03 -19.86
CA TRP A 365 4.57 0.18 -19.10
C TRP A 365 5.85 -0.02 -18.25
N GLU A 366 6.06 -1.23 -17.73
CA GLU A 366 7.24 -1.58 -16.93
C GLU A 366 8.54 -1.44 -17.74
N LYS A 367 8.55 -1.95 -18.98
CA LYS A 367 9.70 -1.85 -19.88
C LYS A 367 9.99 -0.41 -20.27
N THR A 368 8.94 0.38 -20.52
CA THR A 368 9.07 1.80 -20.83
C THR A 368 9.66 2.58 -19.65
N LEU A 369 9.21 2.27 -18.42
CA LEU A 369 9.73 2.88 -17.21
C LEU A 369 11.21 2.53 -16.98
N GLU A 370 11.56 1.26 -17.12
CA GLU A 370 12.94 0.79 -16.97
C GLU A 370 13.86 1.43 -18.01
N GLN A 371 13.45 1.47 -19.28
CA GLN A 371 14.21 2.12 -20.34
C GLN A 371 14.38 3.62 -20.11
N ALA A 372 13.30 4.33 -19.79
CA ALA A 372 13.35 5.76 -19.49
C ALA A 372 14.25 6.04 -18.29
N SER A 373 14.21 5.18 -17.26
CA SER A 373 15.06 5.35 -16.10
C SER A 373 16.54 5.06 -16.38
N HIS A 374 16.85 4.07 -17.23
CA HIS A 374 18.24 3.85 -17.68
C HIS A 374 18.80 5.06 -18.44
N VAL A 375 18.00 5.64 -19.33
CA VAL A 375 18.38 6.84 -20.09
C VAL A 375 18.60 8.02 -19.15
N MET A 376 17.67 8.25 -18.23
CA MET A 376 17.78 9.32 -17.22
C MET A 376 19.02 9.11 -16.33
N ARG A 377 19.23 7.89 -15.81
CA ARG A 377 20.39 7.54 -14.99
C ARG A 377 21.68 7.86 -15.72
N ARG A 378 21.79 7.50 -17.00
CA ARG A 378 22.97 7.79 -17.80
C ARG A 378 23.20 9.30 -17.92
N ALA A 379 22.16 10.09 -18.20
CA ALA A 379 22.26 11.54 -18.29
C ALA A 379 22.68 12.19 -16.96
N VAL A 380 22.06 11.77 -15.85
CA VAL A 380 22.41 12.25 -14.50
C VAL A 380 23.83 11.88 -14.13
N ASN A 381 24.24 10.63 -14.36
CA ASN A 381 25.59 10.18 -14.06
C ASN A 381 26.62 10.94 -14.90
N GLN A 382 26.38 11.09 -16.20
CA GLN A 382 27.26 11.87 -17.08
C GLN A 382 27.42 13.32 -16.61
N TYR A 383 26.33 13.94 -16.16
CA TYR A 383 26.39 15.29 -15.62
C TYR A 383 27.23 15.36 -14.34
N ILE A 384 26.93 14.51 -13.36
CA ILE A 384 27.61 14.50 -12.07
C ILE A 384 29.09 14.16 -12.25
N ASP A 385 29.40 13.15 -13.07
CA ASP A 385 30.78 12.70 -13.31
C ASP A 385 31.60 13.74 -14.08
N GLY A 386 30.95 14.53 -14.93
CA GLY A 386 31.53 15.68 -15.61
C GLY A 386 31.61 16.94 -14.75
N TYR A 387 30.89 16.98 -13.62
CA TYR A 387 30.81 18.16 -12.77
C TYR A 387 32.14 18.36 -12.02
N ARG A 388 32.88 19.38 -12.45
CA ARG A 388 34.11 19.82 -11.78
C ARG A 388 33.82 21.19 -11.18
N LEU A 389 34.00 21.31 -9.86
CA LEU A 389 34.16 22.61 -9.25
C LEU A 389 35.51 23.14 -9.73
N GLU A 390 35.50 24.13 -10.62
CA GLU A 390 36.69 24.94 -10.86
C GLU A 390 37.11 25.48 -9.48
N ALA A 391 38.32 25.11 -9.05
CA ALA A 391 38.91 25.72 -7.88
C ALA A 391 39.04 27.21 -8.18
N VAL A 392 38.16 28.03 -7.59
CA VAL A 392 38.46 29.45 -7.41
C VAL A 392 39.59 29.50 -6.40
N GLU A 393 40.81 29.25 -6.87
CA GLU A 393 42.01 29.79 -6.25
C GLU A 393 41.84 31.30 -6.29
N VAL A 394 41.51 31.87 -5.14
CA VAL A 394 41.82 33.25 -4.85
C VAL A 394 43.32 33.36 -5.08
N LYS A 395 43.71 33.92 -6.24
CA LYS A 395 45.00 34.55 -6.37
C LYS A 395 45.04 35.59 -5.26
N GLU A 396 45.76 35.27 -4.19
CA GLU A 396 46.43 36.28 -3.39
C GLU A 396 47.11 37.21 -4.38
N ILE A 397 46.54 38.40 -4.55
CA ILE A 397 47.21 39.52 -5.19
C ILE A 397 48.28 39.92 -4.18
N GLY A 398 49.42 39.25 -4.27
CA GLY A 398 50.69 39.76 -3.79
C GLY A 398 51.20 40.75 -4.83
N ALA A 399 50.99 42.04 -4.56
CA ALA A 399 51.86 43.16 -4.93
C ALA A 399 51.48 44.37 -4.07
#